data_AF-A0A1Z4RQ47-F1
#
_entry.id   AF-A0A1Z4RQ47-F1
#
_cell.length_a   1.000
_cell.length_b   1.000
_cell.length_c   1.000
_cell.angle_alpha   90.00
_cell.angle_beta   90.00
_cell.angle_gamma   90.00
#
_symmetry.space_group_name_H-M   'P 1'
#
loop_
_entity.id
_entity.type
_entity.pdbx_description
1 polymer ?
#
loop_
_entity_poly.entity_id
_entity_poly.type
_entity_poly.pdbx_seq_one_letter_code
_entity_poly.pdbx_strand_id
1 'polypeptide(L)'
;MKHIKLLLLLSLVFWLEFTPIANAQMCRNNNGDQVCILKLKRSAKNYWEYRATVGIEGQKQTSKEIYNCRDRTITRKGKYPIPFKPNSLGELVCDFFRKS
;
A
#
# COMPACT_ATOMS: atom_id res chain seq x y z
N MET A 1 16.33 30.68 36.52
CA MET A 1 16.64 30.46 35.08
C MET A 1 16.95 29.01 34.70
N LYS A 2 17.62 28.20 35.54
CA LYS A 2 17.98 26.80 35.25
C LYS A 2 16.76 25.88 35.02
N HIS A 3 15.70 26.04 35.84
CA HIS A 3 14.45 25.27 35.71
C HIS A 3 13.62 25.64 34.48
N ILE A 4 13.73 26.89 33.99
CA ILE A 4 13.03 27.34 32.77
C ILE A 4 13.65 26.68 31.54
N LYS A 5 14.99 26.61 31.47
CA LYS A 5 15.69 25.89 30.40
C LYS A 5 15.37 24.39 30.44
N LEU A 6 15.25 23.81 31.64
CA LEU A 6 14.87 22.40 31.81
C LEU A 6 13.42 22.14 31.36
N LEU A 7 12.48 23.01 31.73
CA LEU A 7 11.09 22.94 31.28
C LEU A 7 10.94 23.09 29.76
N LEU A 8 11.68 24.02 29.15
CA LEU A 8 11.73 24.18 27.69
C LEU A 8 12.32 22.96 26.98
N LEU A 9 13.35 22.34 27.57
CA LEU A 9 13.93 21.11 27.02
C LEU A 9 12.93 19.95 27.12
N LEU A 10 12.22 19.84 28.25
CA LEU A 10 11.21 18.80 28.47
C LEU A 10 10.02 18.96 27.51
N SER A 11 9.56 20.19 27.29
CA SER A 11 8.46 20.45 26.35
C SER A 11 8.86 20.16 24.91
N LEU A 12 10.12 20.43 24.54
CA LEU A 12 10.64 20.12 23.20
C LEU A 12 10.70 18.60 22.95
N VAL A 13 11.17 17.82 23.93
CA VAL A 13 11.22 16.35 23.83
C VAL A 13 9.80 15.77 23.75
N PHE A 14 8.85 16.31 24.52
CA PHE A 14 7.47 15.86 24.49
C PHE A 14 6.78 16.10 23.12
N TRP A 15 7.16 17.16 22.42
CA TRP A 15 6.63 17.45 21.07
C TRP A 15 7.17 16.52 19.99
N LEU A 16 8.37 15.97 20.17
CA LEU A 16 8.98 15.04 19.23
C LEU A 16 8.32 13.66 19.22
N GLU A 17 7.62 13.27 20.29
CA GLU A 17 6.92 11.98 20.36
C GLU A 17 5.56 11.98 19.66
N PHE A 18 5.04 13.16 19.30
CA PHE A 18 3.73 13.32 18.69
C PHE A 18 3.77 13.44 17.16
N THR A 19 4.62 12.65 16.49
CA THR A 19 4.56 12.54 15.03
C THR A 19 3.55 11.47 14.63
N PRO A 20 2.42 11.82 13.98
CA PRO A 20 1.51 10.81 13.45
C PRO A 20 2.22 10.01 12.36
N ILE A 21 2.19 8.68 12.48
CA ILE A 21 2.66 7.78 11.43
C ILE A 21 1.70 7.91 10.23
N ALA A 22 2.11 8.69 9.24
CA ALA A 22 1.39 8.76 7.97
C ALA A 22 1.58 7.43 7.23
N ASN A 23 0.51 6.65 7.13
CA ASN A 23 0.48 5.53 6.18
C ASN A 23 0.41 6.12 4.77
N ALA A 24 1.58 6.23 4.13
CA ALA A 24 1.64 6.68 2.74
C ALA A 24 0.89 5.66 1.87
N GLN A 25 -0.29 6.05 1.40
CA GLN A 25 -0.99 5.29 0.37
C GLN A 25 -0.19 5.45 -0.92
N MET A 26 0.17 4.33 -1.54
CA MET A 26 0.97 4.33 -2.76
C MET A 26 0.02 4.47 -3.95
N CYS A 27 -0.11 5.71 -4.42
CA CYS A 27 -0.99 6.05 -5.52
C CYS A 27 -0.21 6.29 -6.82
N ARG A 28 -0.77 5.84 -7.94
CA ARG A 28 -0.24 6.10 -9.27
C ARG A 28 -1.40 6.32 -10.24
N ASN A 29 -1.24 7.33 -11.09
CA ASN A 29 -2.19 7.59 -12.17
C ASN A 29 -2.00 6.53 -13.26
N ASN A 30 -3.09 5.92 -13.68
CA ASN A 30 -3.14 4.85 -14.67
C ASN A 30 -4.33 5.10 -15.60
N ASN A 31 -4.06 5.45 -16.86
CA ASN A 31 -5.09 5.77 -17.87
C ASN A 31 -6.10 6.86 -17.47
N GLY A 32 -5.68 7.84 -16.66
CA GLY A 32 -6.55 8.92 -16.20
C GLY A 32 -7.19 8.66 -14.83
N ASP A 33 -7.17 7.40 -14.37
CA ASP A 33 -7.65 7.03 -13.05
C ASP A 33 -6.49 6.95 -12.03
N GLN A 34 -6.65 7.57 -10.86
CA GLN A 34 -5.77 7.43 -9.71
C GLN A 34 -6.04 6.10 -9.01
N VAL A 35 -5.06 5.20 -9.09
CA VAL A 35 -5.09 3.91 -8.40
C VAL A 35 -4.19 3.97 -7.17
N CYS A 36 -4.73 3.62 -6.01
CA CYS A 36 -4.01 3.59 -4.75
C CYS A 36 -3.94 2.18 -4.16
N ILE A 37 -2.75 1.74 -3.77
CA ILE A 37 -2.58 0.53 -2.95
C ILE A 37 -2.79 0.92 -1.49
N LEU A 38 -3.86 0.42 -0.88
CA LEU A 38 -4.28 0.77 0.48
C LEU A 38 -3.69 -0.18 1.52
N LYS A 39 -3.63 -1.47 1.18
CA LYS A 39 -3.01 -2.52 2.00
C LYS A 39 -2.33 -3.50 1.08
N LEU A 40 -1.16 -3.97 1.49
CA LEU A 40 -0.35 -4.84 0.68
C LEU A 40 0.39 -5.84 1.57
N LYS A 41 0.24 -7.13 1.30
CA LYS A 41 0.92 -8.18 2.06
C LYS A 41 1.42 -9.28 1.12
N ARG A 42 2.73 -9.52 1.10
CA ARG A 42 3.34 -10.66 0.41
C ARG A 42 3.01 -11.97 1.13
N SER A 43 2.79 -13.03 0.36
CA SER A 43 2.63 -14.39 0.90
C SER A 43 3.97 -14.89 1.43
N ALA A 44 3.94 -15.61 2.55
CA ALA A 44 5.13 -16.24 3.12
C ALA A 44 5.49 -17.56 2.39
N LYS A 45 4.50 -18.24 1.81
CA LYS A 45 4.68 -19.52 1.10
C LYS A 45 5.11 -19.31 -0.35
N ASN A 46 4.49 -18.35 -1.02
CA ASN A 46 4.70 -18.07 -2.44
C ASN A 46 5.14 -16.62 -2.59
N TYR A 47 6.45 -16.35 -2.69
CA TYR A 47 6.96 -14.97 -2.69
C TYR A 47 6.46 -14.11 -3.87
N TRP A 48 5.97 -14.75 -4.93
CA TRP A 48 5.37 -14.09 -6.10
C TRP A 48 3.88 -13.76 -5.93
N GLU A 49 3.25 -14.18 -4.83
CA GLU A 49 1.85 -13.90 -4.52
C GLU A 49 1.72 -12.74 -3.53
N TYR A 50 0.84 -11.82 -3.86
CA TYR A 50 0.57 -10.63 -3.08
C TYR A 50 -0.91 -10.52 -2.80
N ARG A 51 -1.26 -10.16 -1.58
CA ARG A 51 -2.64 -9.91 -1.17
C ARG A 51 -2.80 -8.42 -0.96
N ALA A 52 -3.51 -7.76 -1.88
CA ALA A 52 -3.68 -6.32 -1.85
C ALA A 52 -5.14 -5.91 -1.71
N THR A 53 -5.34 -4.74 -1.12
CA THR A 53 -6.58 -3.96 -1.20
C THR A 53 -6.21 -2.68 -1.93
N VAL A 54 -6.85 -2.45 -3.07
CA VAL A 54 -6.62 -1.28 -3.91
C VAL A 54 -7.85 -0.39 -3.91
N GLY A 55 -7.68 0.89 -4.24
CA GLY A 55 -8.77 1.82 -4.51
C GLY A 55 -8.55 2.53 -5.83
N ILE A 56 -9.63 2.91 -6.50
CA ILE A 56 -9.63 3.65 -7.76
C ILE A 56 -10.42 4.93 -7.53
N GLU A 57 -9.88 6.09 -7.85
CA GLU A 57 -10.56 7.39 -7.67
C GLU A 57 -11.09 7.59 -6.24
N GLY A 58 -10.31 7.15 -5.24
CA GLY A 58 -10.69 7.19 -3.83
C GLY A 58 -11.73 6.14 -3.38
N GLN A 59 -12.36 5.42 -4.31
CA GLN A 59 -13.26 4.31 -3.99
C GLN A 59 -12.46 3.06 -3.63
N LYS A 60 -12.56 2.63 -2.38
CA LYS A 60 -11.86 1.44 -1.88
C LYS A 60 -12.53 0.19 -2.43
N GLN A 61 -11.75 -0.70 -3.02
CA GLN A 61 -12.25 -2.01 -3.39
C GLN A 61 -12.44 -2.84 -2.12
N THR A 62 -13.67 -3.30 -1.90
CA THR A 62 -14.08 -3.93 -0.63
C THR A 62 -13.41 -5.28 -0.40
N SER A 63 -12.94 -5.94 -1.45
CA SER A 63 -12.33 -7.26 -1.38
C SER A 63 -10.80 -7.21 -1.41
N LYS A 64 -10.18 -8.06 -0.59
CA LYS A 64 -8.76 -8.39 -0.73
C LYS A 64 -8.59 -9.33 -1.92
N GLU A 65 -7.80 -8.92 -2.89
CA GLU A 65 -7.50 -9.70 -4.08
C GLU A 65 -6.10 -10.32 -3.97
N ILE A 66 -5.90 -11.47 -4.62
CA ILE A 66 -4.60 -12.14 -4.71
C ILE A 66 -4.03 -11.87 -6.09
N TYR A 67 -2.83 -11.29 -6.14
CA TYR A 67 -2.10 -10.96 -7.35
C TYR A 67 -0.91 -11.90 -7.45
N ASN A 68 -0.89 -12.74 -8.49
CA ASN A 68 0.24 -13.61 -8.81
C ASN A 68 1.10 -12.91 -9.87
N CYS A 69 2.26 -12.42 -9.45
CA CYS A 69 3.16 -11.67 -10.31
C CYS A 69 4.03 -12.54 -11.23
N ARG A 70 4.12 -13.84 -10.97
CA ARG A 70 4.79 -14.80 -11.84
C ARG A 70 3.92 -15.12 -13.05
N ASP A 71 2.68 -15.52 -12.79
CA ASP A 71 1.75 -15.98 -13.83
C ASP A 71 0.90 -14.83 -14.39
N ARG A 72 1.06 -13.61 -13.85
CA ARG A 72 0.31 -12.41 -14.22
C ARG A 72 -1.21 -12.61 -14.14
N THR A 73 -1.67 -13.17 -13.03
CA THR A 73 -3.10 -13.44 -12.77
C THR A 73 -3.59 -12.78 -11.49
N ILE A 74 -4.88 -12.43 -11.48
CA ILE A 74 -5.59 -11.93 -10.31
C ILE A 74 -6.70 -12.89 -9.90
N THR A 75 -6.77 -13.19 -8.61
CA THR A 75 -7.80 -14.05 -8.02
C THR A 75 -8.62 -13.24 -7.05
N ARG A 76 -9.92 -13.14 -7.35
CA ARG A 76 -10.93 -12.55 -6.46
C ARG A 76 -11.51 -13.65 -5.59
N LYS A 77 -11.86 -13.33 -4.33
CA LYS A 77 -12.34 -14.32 -3.35
C LYS A 77 -13.39 -15.28 -3.96
N GLY A 78 -13.09 -16.58 -3.95
CA GLY A 78 -13.97 -17.64 -4.44
C GLY A 78 -14.08 -17.76 -5.97
N LYS A 79 -13.29 -17.00 -6.74
CA LYS A 79 -13.28 -17.04 -8.20
C LYS A 79 -12.01 -17.69 -8.73
N TYR A 80 -12.09 -18.19 -9.96
CA TYR A 80 -10.91 -18.65 -10.69
C TYR A 80 -9.94 -17.50 -10.95
N PRO A 81 -8.62 -17.78 -11.03
CA PRO A 81 -7.63 -16.80 -11.45
C PRO A 81 -7.95 -16.30 -12.86
N ILE A 82 -7.91 -14.99 -13.06
CA ILE A 82 -8.07 -14.37 -14.39
C ILE A 82 -6.77 -13.66 -14.79
N PRO A 83 -6.38 -13.69 -16.08
CA PRO A 83 -5.21 -12.96 -16.55
C PRO A 83 -5.33 -11.45 -16.29
N PHE A 84 -4.19 -10.80 -16.07
CA PHE A 84 -4.12 -9.35 -16.08
C PHE A 84 -4.52 -8.81 -17.45
N LYS A 85 -5.21 -7.67 -17.43
CA LYS A 85 -5.36 -6.85 -18.64
C LYS A 85 -4.12 -5.95 -18.79
N PRO A 86 -3.75 -5.55 -20.01
CA PRO A 86 -2.75 -4.51 -20.21
C PRO A 86 -3.13 -3.25 -19.43
N ASN A 87 -2.14 -2.61 -18.79
CA ASN A 87 -2.32 -1.45 -17.93
C ASN A 87 -3.33 -1.69 -16.78
N SER A 88 -3.43 -2.92 -16.29
CA SER A 88 -4.33 -3.23 -15.18
C SER A 88 -3.70 -2.97 -13.82
N LEU A 89 -4.56 -2.93 -12.80
CA LEU A 89 -4.18 -2.91 -11.38
C LEU A 89 -3.14 -3.98 -11.03
N GLY A 90 -3.23 -5.16 -11.67
CA GLY A 90 -2.29 -6.25 -11.43
C GLY A 90 -0.88 -5.95 -11.91
N GLU A 91 -0.73 -5.27 -13.05
CA GLU A 91 0.58 -4.82 -13.51
C GLU A 91 1.18 -3.78 -12.55
N LEU A 92 0.35 -2.83 -12.10
CA LEU A 92 0.77 -1.79 -11.17
C LEU A 92 1.24 -2.35 -9.82
N VAL A 93 0.48 -3.28 -9.25
CA VAL A 93 0.86 -3.99 -8.01
C VAL A 93 2.17 -4.73 -8.21
N CYS A 94 2.34 -5.46 -9.31
CA CYS A 94 3.56 -6.24 -9.55
C CYS A 94 4.79 -5.39 -9.88
N ASP A 95 4.62 -4.29 -10.60
CA ASP A 95 5.71 -3.36 -10.92
C ASP A 95 6.22 -2.63 -9.69
N PHE A 96 5.33 -2.30 -8.76
CA PHE A 96 5.71 -1.70 -7.48
C PHE A 96 6.78 -2.54 -6.76
N PHE A 97 6.66 -3.87 -6.81
CA PHE A 97 7.61 -4.77 -6.16
C PHE A 97 8.90 -5.00 -6.91
N ARG A 98 8.92 -4.84 -8.23
CA ARG A 98 10.16 -4.99 -9.01
C ARG A 98 11.15 -3.85 -8.71
N LYS A 99 10.65 -2.69 -8.30
CA LYS A 99 11.46 -1.49 -7.98
C LYS A 99 11.73 -1.31 -6.49
N SER A 100 11.15 -2.13 -5.61
CA SER A 100 11.30 -2.05 -4.15
C SER A 100 12.39 -2.98 -3.62
#